data_AF-A0A7S3SNI1-F1
#
_entry.id   AF-A0A7S3SNI1-F1
#
_cell.length_a   1.000
_cell.length_b   1.000
_cell.length_c   1.000
_cell.angle_alpha   90.00
_cell.angle_beta   90.00
_cell.angle_gamma   90.00
#
_symmetry.space_group_name_H-M   'P 1'
#
loop_
_entity.id
_entity.type
_entity.pdbx_description
1 polymer ?
#
loop_
_entity_poly.entity_id
_entity_poly.type
_entity_poly.pdbx_seq_one_letter_code
_entity_poly.pdbx_strand_id
1 'polypeptide(L)'
;PLETSAEGWEDGAPPPHRDLESQPCPRMRRAASAARHLLQSVAVVLFCFLPLLPLLLLFFAIIFPPLAIAGSLVSGDDIGLPPAWHRWRRLPLLVRLPFVLFVHLPIGMYWLLGFIVEGFLLKPAALLAYELLARGPPRTTEPCESDVESNEPNSRRPAPASEDGGRYREHDSVWAALEGDGDKVIRGDVRLLSLSWLMGLADQNGVLPRRQELPEEAFLDAARLKRIEAGARRSLDVRRFERVFAAWSKGGGGLSPFLGFMATPLHSRRNADGLLPIVSISYCWLEAAHPDREGRQLQLLCRKLRSLYGGRGLLGACREYGFSDMGVFLDWSSGYQKDPALWRGWMADQALYAKSDGALSEQQAADRRAYEASRTAEQKAAFDRMLSNTMDLWYAHSAITVVLLTQLPDELPAGFDQSRTYDTRGWTTFERCSAELAKSHQLQVAKWKLVIDVADEGGCSQRRLPTTPARMAQLLAGCRFTNGADSSLVLQLYAKTAAAVLGTV
;
A
#
# COMPACT_ATOMS: atom_id res chain seq x y z
N PRO A 1 -41.11 62.49 33.81
CA PRO A 1 -40.52 62.99 35.08
C PRO A 1 -39.09 63.47 34.85
N LEU A 2 -39.00 64.79 34.74
CA LEU A 2 -37.85 65.67 35.00
C LEU A 2 -36.96 65.10 36.14
N GLU A 3 -35.63 65.26 36.18
CA GLU A 3 -34.88 66.52 36.10
C GLU A 3 -33.36 66.22 36.18
N THR A 4 -32.55 66.94 35.37
CA THR A 4 -31.25 67.63 35.66
C THR A 4 -30.07 66.90 36.35
N SER A 5 -28.78 67.12 36.09
CA SER A 5 -27.96 68.24 35.55
C SER A 5 -26.53 67.69 35.29
N ALA A 6 -25.81 68.07 34.21
CA ALA A 6 -24.76 69.12 34.16
C ALA A 6 -23.60 68.86 35.17
N GLU A 7 -22.30 68.80 34.85
CA GLU A 7 -21.39 69.58 33.99
C GLU A 7 -19.99 68.90 34.05
N GLY A 8 -19.06 69.30 33.16
CA GLY A 8 -17.62 69.29 33.51
C GLY A 8 -16.68 68.60 32.52
N TRP A 9 -16.23 69.35 31.51
CA TRP A 9 -14.91 69.20 30.91
C TRP A 9 -13.87 69.77 31.89
N GLU A 10 -12.78 69.05 32.18
CA GLU A 10 -11.41 69.60 32.32
C GLU A 10 -10.36 68.50 32.59
N ASP A 11 -9.33 68.51 31.75
CA ASP A 11 -7.90 68.37 32.04
C ASP A 11 -7.30 67.18 32.83
N GLY A 12 -6.60 66.34 32.07
CA GLY A 12 -5.12 66.25 32.17
C GLY A 12 -4.48 65.69 33.44
N ALA A 13 -4.24 64.37 33.49
CA ALA A 13 -3.08 63.77 34.15
C ALA A 13 -2.79 62.35 33.58
N PRO A 14 -1.55 62.00 33.18
CA PRO A 14 -1.22 60.65 32.73
C PRO A 14 -1.00 59.71 33.94
N PRO A 15 -1.50 58.45 33.91
CA PRO A 15 -1.15 57.44 34.91
C PRO A 15 0.26 56.85 34.63
N PRO A 16 0.91 56.27 35.66
CA PRO A 16 2.36 56.13 35.72
C PRO A 16 2.90 54.98 34.87
N HIS A 17 4.17 55.13 34.46
CA HIS A 17 5.01 54.12 33.83
C HIS A 17 4.85 52.74 34.51
N ARG A 18 4.27 51.78 33.77
CA ARG A 18 4.47 50.35 34.05
C ARG A 18 5.76 49.92 33.38
N ASP A 19 6.66 49.38 34.19
CA ASP A 19 7.90 48.75 33.77
C ASP A 19 7.67 47.75 32.64
N LEU A 20 8.34 48.00 31.51
CA LEU A 20 8.50 47.05 30.42
C LEU A 20 9.46 45.94 30.91
N GLU A 21 8.92 44.94 31.61
CA GLU A 21 9.59 43.65 31.70
C GLU A 21 9.67 43.07 30.29
N SER A 22 10.87 43.12 29.72
CA SER A 22 11.22 42.61 28.41
C SER A 22 10.86 41.12 28.30
N GLN A 23 9.74 40.81 27.66
CA GLN A 23 9.41 39.42 27.35
C GLN A 23 10.49 38.84 26.41
N PRO A 24 11.10 37.69 26.74
CA PRO A 24 12.18 37.13 25.94
C PRO A 24 11.69 36.74 24.55
N CYS A 25 12.46 37.15 23.54
CA CYS A 25 12.23 36.93 22.11
C CYS A 25 11.85 35.46 21.82
N PRO A 26 10.88 35.18 20.93
CA PRO A 26 10.40 33.81 20.65
C PRO A 26 11.51 32.81 20.29
N ARG A 27 12.61 33.30 19.68
CA ARG A 27 13.82 32.51 19.40
C ARG A 27 14.52 32.02 20.66
N MET A 28 14.65 32.87 21.69
CA MET A 28 15.25 32.49 22.98
C MET A 28 14.39 31.44 23.70
N ARG A 29 13.06 31.49 23.59
CA ARG A 29 12.18 30.46 24.18
C ARG A 29 12.35 29.09 23.50
N ARG A 30 12.47 29.05 22.17
CA ARG A 30 12.72 27.81 21.41
C ARG A 30 14.11 27.25 21.67
N ALA A 31 15.14 28.11 21.63
CA ALA A 31 16.50 27.72 21.96
C ALA A 31 16.63 27.21 23.41
N ALA A 32 15.95 27.85 24.38
CA ALA A 32 15.91 27.39 25.76
C ALA A 32 15.13 26.07 25.94
N SER A 33 14.15 25.78 25.09
CA SER A 33 13.48 24.48 25.07
C SER A 33 14.40 23.40 24.50
N ALA A 34 15.05 23.66 23.37
CA ALA A 34 15.99 22.74 22.74
C ALA A 34 17.22 22.47 23.63
N ALA A 35 17.73 23.49 24.34
CA ALA A 35 18.82 23.34 25.30
C ALA A 35 18.39 22.50 26.52
N ARG A 36 17.15 22.66 27.01
CA ARG A 36 16.59 21.79 28.06
C ARG A 36 16.47 20.34 27.59
N HIS A 37 16.04 20.10 26.36
CA HIS A 37 15.99 18.75 25.80
C HIS A 37 17.38 18.11 25.70
N LEU A 38 18.39 18.86 25.23
CA LEU A 38 19.77 18.37 25.19
C LEU A 38 20.29 18.04 26.60
N LEU A 39 20.04 18.90 27.58
CA LEU A 39 20.47 18.67 28.97
C LEU A 39 19.77 17.43 29.58
N GLN A 40 18.48 17.25 29.29
CA GLN A 40 17.73 16.06 29.70
C GLN A 40 18.25 14.80 29.02
N SER A 41 18.58 14.84 27.72
CA SER A 41 19.16 13.69 27.02
C SER A 41 20.54 13.32 27.57
N VAL A 42 21.39 14.31 27.88
CA VAL A 42 22.68 14.09 28.54
C VAL A 42 22.49 13.48 29.94
N ALA A 43 21.51 13.96 30.71
CA ALA A 43 21.19 13.40 32.02
C ALA A 43 20.70 11.94 31.92
N VAL A 44 19.88 11.60 30.93
CA VAL A 44 19.45 10.20 30.69
C VAL A 44 20.64 9.31 30.35
N VAL A 45 21.59 9.78 29.54
CA VAL A 45 22.81 9.02 29.23
C VAL A 45 23.65 8.80 30.49
N LEU A 46 23.86 9.83 31.32
CA LEU A 46 24.68 9.75 32.52
C LEU A 46 24.05 8.96 33.67
N PHE A 47 22.75 9.12 33.92
CA PHE A 47 22.08 8.55 35.09
C PHE A 47 21.30 7.26 34.80
N CYS A 48 21.01 6.96 33.54
CA CYS A 48 20.30 5.73 33.18
C CYS A 48 21.21 4.78 32.41
N PHE A 49 21.87 5.25 31.33
CA PHE A 49 22.71 4.37 30.52
C PHE A 49 24.05 4.04 31.18
N LEU A 50 24.74 5.01 31.79
CA LEU A 50 26.03 4.77 32.44
C LEU A 50 25.97 3.71 33.58
N PRO A 51 25.01 3.75 34.52
CA PRO A 51 24.89 2.72 35.56
C PRO A 51 24.25 1.42 35.06
N LEU A 52 23.47 1.45 33.98
CA LEU A 52 22.98 0.23 33.32
C LEU A 52 23.97 -0.35 32.33
N LEU A 53 25.07 0.35 32.01
CA LEU A 53 26.09 -0.10 31.08
C LEU A 53 26.64 -1.48 31.46
N PRO A 54 26.99 -1.79 32.73
CA PRO A 54 27.45 -3.13 33.10
C PRO A 54 26.39 -4.21 32.89
N LEU A 55 25.12 -3.89 33.13
CA LEU A 55 23.97 -4.79 32.92
C LEU A 55 23.65 -4.97 31.43
N LEU A 56 23.80 -3.93 30.62
CA LEU A 56 23.64 -3.96 29.17
C LEU A 56 24.77 -4.76 28.53
N LEU A 57 26.00 -4.58 29.01
CA LEU A 57 27.17 -5.36 28.64
C LEU A 57 26.99 -6.84 29.03
N LEU A 58 26.45 -7.11 30.22
CA LEU A 58 26.13 -8.46 30.68
C LEU A 58 25.00 -9.07 29.83
N PHE A 59 23.94 -8.31 29.53
CA PHE A 59 22.85 -8.74 28.66
C PHE A 59 23.36 -9.08 27.26
N PHE A 60 24.20 -8.23 26.66
CA PHE A 60 24.82 -8.53 25.36
C PHE A 60 25.78 -9.71 25.46
N ALA A 61 26.56 -9.85 26.54
CA ALA A 61 27.45 -10.98 26.75
C ALA A 61 26.71 -12.31 26.99
N ILE A 62 25.46 -12.30 27.48
CA ILE A 62 24.65 -13.49 27.74
C ILE A 62 23.74 -13.83 26.56
N ILE A 63 23.12 -12.83 25.92
CA ILE A 63 22.10 -13.03 24.87
C ILE A 63 22.70 -13.07 23.46
N PHE A 64 23.75 -12.28 23.20
CA PHE A 64 24.33 -12.20 21.86
C PHE A 64 25.10 -13.47 21.46
N PRO A 65 25.86 -14.15 22.35
CA PRO A 65 26.49 -15.42 22.00
C PRO A 65 25.51 -16.53 21.60
N PRO A 66 24.41 -16.82 22.31
CA PRO A 66 23.45 -17.82 21.87
C PRO A 66 22.68 -17.41 20.61
N LEU A 67 22.40 -16.13 20.36
CA LEU A 67 21.81 -15.66 19.09
C LEU A 67 22.78 -15.74 17.91
N ALA A 68 24.07 -15.41 18.11
CA ALA A 68 25.11 -15.57 17.10
C ALA A 68 25.39 -17.05 16.81
N ILE A 69 25.34 -17.90 17.84
CA ILE A 69 25.43 -19.37 17.71
C ILE A 69 24.18 -19.91 17.01
N ALA A 70 22.97 -19.48 17.36
CA ALA A 70 21.71 -19.89 16.72
C ALA A 70 21.61 -19.41 15.26
N GLY A 71 22.03 -18.18 14.96
CA GLY A 71 22.16 -17.66 13.60
C GLY A 71 23.26 -18.36 12.78
N SER A 72 24.19 -19.06 13.44
CA SER A 72 25.19 -19.91 12.79
C SER A 72 24.72 -21.36 12.57
N LEU A 73 23.57 -21.75 13.12
CA LEU A 73 22.90 -23.04 12.89
C LEU A 73 21.87 -22.98 11.76
N VAL A 74 21.52 -21.78 11.29
CA VAL A 74 20.72 -21.58 10.08
C VAL A 74 21.63 -21.76 8.86
N SER A 75 21.29 -22.70 7.96
CA SER A 75 22.03 -22.95 6.72
C SER A 75 22.22 -21.66 5.92
N GLY A 76 23.48 -21.36 5.58
CA GLY A 76 23.92 -20.08 5.04
C GLY A 76 23.61 -19.80 3.57
N ASP A 77 22.64 -20.49 2.97
CA ASP A 77 22.29 -20.28 1.56
C ASP A 77 21.39 -19.04 1.35
N ASP A 78 20.83 -18.47 2.43
CA ASP A 78 19.83 -17.38 2.36
C ASP A 78 20.40 -15.95 2.49
N ILE A 79 21.72 -15.78 2.71
CA ILE A 79 22.35 -14.46 2.88
C ILE A 79 23.57 -14.41 1.96
N GLY A 80 23.39 -13.94 0.72
CA GLY A 80 24.35 -13.98 -0.40
C GLY A 80 25.74 -13.36 -0.19
N LEU A 81 26.49 -13.87 0.77
CA LEU A 81 27.87 -13.53 1.09
C LEU A 81 28.82 -14.60 0.51
N PRO A 82 30.06 -14.25 0.13
CA PRO A 82 30.98 -15.18 -0.52
C PRO A 82 31.32 -16.42 0.34
N PRO A 83 31.39 -17.64 -0.24
CA PRO A 83 31.62 -18.90 0.50
C PRO A 83 32.89 -18.93 1.37
N ALA A 84 33.92 -18.15 1.01
CA ALA A 84 35.16 -18.04 1.77
C ALA A 84 34.94 -17.48 3.19
N TRP A 85 33.94 -16.63 3.39
CA TRP A 85 33.61 -16.00 4.68
C TRP A 85 32.84 -16.96 5.62
N HIS A 86 32.34 -18.09 5.11
CA HIS A 86 31.60 -19.09 5.88
C HIS A 86 32.46 -20.27 6.37
N ARG A 87 33.72 -20.39 5.92
CA ARG A 87 34.58 -21.54 6.27
C ARG A 87 34.82 -21.65 7.78
N TRP A 88 34.89 -20.53 8.47
CA TRP A 88 35.12 -20.49 9.91
C TRP A 88 33.89 -20.89 10.74
N ARG A 89 32.68 -20.84 10.15
CA ARG A 89 31.44 -21.31 10.77
C ARG A 89 31.33 -22.84 10.87
N ARG A 90 32.23 -23.58 10.22
CA ARG A 90 32.29 -25.06 10.29
C ARG A 90 33.25 -25.58 11.37
N LEU A 91 34.01 -24.71 12.03
CA LEU A 91 34.96 -25.11 13.07
C LEU A 91 34.27 -25.54 14.37
N PRO A 92 34.88 -26.36 15.23
CA PRO A 92 34.29 -26.75 16.51
C PRO A 92 34.00 -25.54 17.42
N LEU A 93 32.99 -25.68 18.29
CA LEU A 93 32.51 -24.63 19.23
C LEU A 93 33.64 -23.96 20.02
N LEU A 94 34.67 -24.73 20.40
CA LEU A 94 35.88 -24.27 21.09
C LEU A 94 36.67 -23.18 20.34
N VAL A 95 36.60 -23.15 19.00
CA VAL A 95 37.29 -22.14 18.17
C VAL A 95 36.36 -20.97 17.80
N ARG A 96 35.04 -21.17 17.82
CA ARG A 96 34.05 -20.10 17.53
C ARG A 96 33.78 -19.19 18.72
N LEU A 97 33.77 -19.74 19.94
CA LEU A 97 33.48 -18.98 21.15
C LEU A 97 34.40 -17.76 21.34
N PRO A 98 35.73 -17.88 21.14
CA PRO A 98 36.64 -16.74 21.21
C PRO A 98 36.29 -15.66 20.18
N PHE A 99 35.95 -16.01 18.93
CA PHE A 99 35.65 -15.00 17.94
C PHE A 99 34.35 -14.24 18.19
N VAL A 100 33.33 -14.93 18.69
CA VAL A 100 32.06 -14.29 19.08
C VAL A 100 32.30 -13.32 20.25
N LEU A 101 33.09 -13.73 21.23
CA LEU A 101 33.41 -12.93 22.42
C LEU A 101 34.36 -11.76 22.15
N PHE A 102 35.38 -11.95 21.31
CA PHE A 102 36.45 -10.97 21.11
C PHE A 102 36.29 -10.12 19.83
N VAL A 103 35.36 -10.45 18.93
CA VAL A 103 35.15 -9.68 17.69
C VAL A 103 33.69 -9.25 17.54
N HIS A 104 32.73 -10.18 17.55
CA HIS A 104 31.33 -9.82 17.33
C HIS A 104 30.71 -9.03 18.48
N LEU A 105 31.01 -9.40 19.73
CA LEU A 105 30.51 -8.70 20.91
C LEU A 105 31.06 -7.25 20.99
N PRO A 106 32.37 -6.98 20.82
CA PRO A 106 32.89 -5.60 20.75
C PRO A 106 32.32 -4.78 19.59
N ILE A 107 32.13 -5.39 18.41
CA ILE A 107 31.50 -4.71 17.27
C ILE A 107 30.04 -4.36 17.61
N GLY A 108 29.26 -5.31 18.15
CA GLY A 108 27.88 -5.05 18.57
C GLY A 108 27.78 -3.97 19.65
N MET A 109 28.71 -3.95 20.60
CA MET A 109 28.83 -2.91 21.62
C MET A 109 29.17 -1.55 21.01
N TYR A 110 30.08 -1.50 20.03
CA TYR A 110 30.43 -0.27 19.32
C TYR A 110 29.23 0.29 18.55
N TRP A 111 28.47 -0.56 17.86
CA TRP A 111 27.24 -0.16 17.17
C TRP A 111 26.19 0.36 18.14
N LEU A 112 25.97 -0.33 19.28
CA LEU A 112 25.04 0.09 20.31
C LEU A 112 25.42 1.45 20.91
N LEU A 113 26.72 1.66 21.19
CA LEU A 113 27.24 2.93 21.65
C LEU A 113 27.05 4.03 20.60
N GLY A 114 27.29 3.71 19.33
CA GLY A 114 27.02 4.60 18.20
C GLY A 114 25.55 5.01 18.10
N PHE A 115 24.62 4.06 18.25
CA PHE A 115 23.17 4.33 18.28
C PHE A 115 22.77 5.21 19.47
N ILE A 116 23.35 4.99 20.65
CA ILE A 116 23.09 5.81 21.83
C ILE A 116 23.61 7.24 21.60
N VAL A 117 24.84 7.40 21.11
CA VAL A 117 25.44 8.70 20.81
C VAL A 117 24.66 9.44 19.71
N GLU A 118 24.28 8.76 18.63
CA GLU A 118 23.53 9.38 17.53
C GLU A 118 22.12 9.80 17.97
N GLY A 119 21.39 8.90 18.62
CA GLY A 119 20.01 9.11 19.03
C GLY A 119 19.85 10.13 20.15
N PHE A 120 20.72 10.06 21.17
CA PHE A 120 20.57 10.84 22.40
C PHE A 120 21.49 12.07 22.47
N LEU A 121 22.57 12.15 21.71
CA LEU A 121 23.50 13.29 21.76
C LEU A 121 23.51 14.07 20.43
N LEU A 122 23.78 13.41 19.30
CA LEU A 122 23.96 14.09 18.02
C LEU A 122 22.67 14.66 17.45
N LYS A 123 21.55 13.91 17.46
CA LYS A 123 20.27 14.40 16.93
C LYS A 123 19.69 15.59 17.72
N PRO A 124 19.67 15.59 19.07
CA PRO A 124 19.26 16.76 19.84
C PRO A 124 20.21 17.95 19.65
N ALA A 125 21.52 17.71 19.57
CA ALA A 125 22.51 18.76 19.31
C ALA A 125 22.36 19.37 17.91
N ALA A 126 22.07 18.55 16.89
CA ALA A 126 21.83 19.00 15.52
C ALA A 126 20.54 19.84 15.41
N LEU A 127 19.47 19.46 16.12
CA LEU A 127 18.24 20.25 16.21
C LEU A 127 18.48 21.60 16.91
N LEU A 128 19.24 21.60 18.01
CA LEU A 128 19.64 22.84 18.69
C LEU A 128 20.50 23.72 17.78
N ALA A 129 21.48 23.14 17.09
CA ALA A 129 22.33 23.87 16.14
C ALA A 129 21.50 24.44 14.98
N TYR A 130 20.55 23.68 14.44
CA TYR A 130 19.64 24.16 13.39
C TYR A 130 18.79 25.35 13.87
N GLU A 131 18.19 25.28 15.06
CA GLU A 131 17.41 26.38 15.64
C GLU A 131 18.26 27.63 15.94
N LEU A 132 19.54 27.45 16.29
CA LEU A 132 20.48 28.55 16.53
C LEU A 132 21.08 29.14 15.24
N LEU A 133 21.26 28.32 14.19
CA LEU A 133 21.91 28.68 12.93
C LEU A 133 20.94 29.09 11.81
N ALA A 134 19.63 28.83 11.94
CA ALA A 134 18.62 29.23 10.97
C ALA A 134 18.52 30.77 10.85
N ARG A 135 19.39 31.36 10.03
CA ARG A 135 19.38 32.77 9.61
C ARG A 135 18.39 32.94 8.44
N GLY A 136 17.11 33.11 8.78
CA GLY A 136 16.10 33.63 7.85
C GLY A 136 15.47 34.91 8.42
N PRO A 137 15.21 35.95 7.61
CA PRO A 137 14.53 37.14 8.06
C PRO A 137 13.07 36.80 8.42
N PRO A 138 12.47 37.49 9.40
CA PRO A 138 11.04 37.34 9.64
C PRO A 138 10.30 37.82 8.38
N ARG A 139 9.42 36.99 7.81
CA ARG A 139 8.47 37.44 6.78
C ARG A 139 7.49 38.41 7.44
N THR A 140 7.72 39.70 7.26
CA THR A 140 6.70 40.74 7.41
C THR A 140 5.86 40.74 6.14
N THR A 141 4.71 40.10 6.17
CA THR A 141 3.63 40.35 5.21
C THR A 141 2.74 41.42 5.84
N GLU A 142 2.74 42.62 5.26
CA GLU A 142 1.71 43.61 5.54
C GLU A 142 0.33 43.03 5.17
N PRO A 143 -0.71 43.26 5.99
CA PRO A 143 -2.05 42.79 5.68
C PRO A 143 -2.70 43.74 4.66
N CYS A 144 -3.09 43.19 3.51
CA CYS A 144 -4.12 43.82 2.68
C CYS A 144 -5.48 43.50 3.31
N GLU A 145 -6.22 44.54 3.67
CA GLU A 145 -7.56 44.47 4.26
C GLU A 145 -8.57 43.83 3.31
N SER A 146 -8.85 42.55 3.51
CA SER A 146 -10.21 42.00 3.42
C SER A 146 -10.11 40.56 3.88
N ASP A 147 -10.72 40.26 5.01
CA ASP A 147 -11.35 38.99 5.38
C ASP A 147 -11.37 38.91 6.92
N VAL A 148 -12.42 39.52 7.47
CA VAL A 148 -12.82 39.28 8.85
C VAL A 148 -13.34 37.85 8.91
N GLU A 149 -12.48 36.92 9.29
CA GLU A 149 -12.92 35.62 9.79
C GLU A 149 -12.18 35.29 11.10
N SER A 150 -13.00 34.93 12.07
CA SER A 150 -12.72 34.77 13.50
C SER A 150 -11.49 33.91 13.82
N ASN A 151 -10.65 34.45 14.70
CA ASN A 151 -9.59 33.73 15.41
C ASN A 151 -10.15 32.54 16.22
N GLU A 152 -9.93 31.33 15.73
CA GLU A 152 -9.76 30.15 16.59
C GLU A 152 -8.38 29.50 16.35
N PRO A 153 -7.72 29.00 17.41
CA PRO A 153 -6.36 28.48 17.33
C PRO A 153 -6.31 27.18 16.53
N ASN A 154 -5.78 27.31 15.31
CA ASN A 154 -5.64 26.25 14.32
C ASN A 154 -4.57 25.21 14.74
N SER A 155 -4.91 24.36 15.71
CA SER A 155 -4.30 23.04 15.86
C SER A 155 -4.85 22.15 14.75
N ARG A 156 -4.35 22.25 13.52
CA ARG A 156 -4.63 21.24 12.49
C ARG A 156 -3.96 19.93 12.90
N ARG A 157 -4.70 19.12 13.66
CA ARG A 157 -4.61 17.66 13.54
C ARG A 157 -4.67 17.34 12.04
N PRO A 158 -3.89 16.37 11.53
CA PRO A 158 -4.15 15.85 10.19
C PRO A 158 -5.64 15.53 10.13
N ALA A 159 -6.31 16.03 9.08
CA ALA A 159 -7.72 15.78 8.89
C ALA A 159 -7.98 14.28 9.11
N PRO A 160 -9.04 13.90 9.86
CA PRO A 160 -9.43 12.49 9.89
C PRO A 160 -9.53 12.03 8.44
N ALA A 161 -9.01 10.84 8.14
CA ALA A 161 -9.17 10.24 6.83
C ALA A 161 -10.63 10.42 6.42
N SER A 162 -10.89 10.98 5.23
CA SER A 162 -12.26 11.01 4.71
C SER A 162 -12.84 9.61 4.85
N GLU A 163 -14.13 9.48 5.20
CA GLU A 163 -14.78 8.17 5.36
C GLU A 163 -14.50 7.25 4.15
N ASP A 164 -14.36 7.85 2.95
CA ASP A 164 -13.97 7.18 1.70
C ASP A 164 -12.56 6.55 1.69
N GLY A 165 -11.60 7.06 2.46
CA GLY A 165 -10.23 6.54 2.50
C GLY A 165 -10.10 5.22 3.25
N GLY A 166 -11.00 4.96 4.20
CA GLY A 166 -11.12 3.68 4.91
C GLY A 166 -11.40 2.53 3.94
N ARG A 167 -12.21 2.78 2.91
CA ARG A 167 -12.57 1.80 1.87
C ARG A 167 -11.39 1.08 1.25
N TYR A 168 -10.27 1.77 1.03
CA TYR A 168 -9.09 1.22 0.36
C TYR A 168 -8.00 0.73 1.32
N ARG A 169 -8.24 0.77 2.63
CA ARG A 169 -7.28 0.38 3.66
C ARG A 169 -7.81 -0.71 4.59
N GLU A 170 -9.12 -0.74 4.82
CA GLU A 170 -9.76 -1.65 5.77
C GLU A 170 -10.19 -2.95 5.09
N HIS A 171 -9.83 -4.08 5.70
CA HIS A 171 -10.16 -5.42 5.18
C HIS A 171 -11.68 -5.62 5.06
N ASP A 172 -12.47 -5.00 5.93
CA ASP A 172 -13.93 -5.10 5.95
C ASP A 172 -14.56 -4.63 4.64
N SER A 173 -13.95 -3.66 3.95
CA SER A 173 -14.44 -3.20 2.65
C SER A 173 -14.32 -4.27 1.57
N VAL A 174 -13.25 -5.08 1.62
CA VAL A 174 -13.06 -6.22 0.71
C VAL A 174 -14.00 -7.37 1.06
N TRP A 175 -14.23 -7.62 2.35
CA TRP A 175 -15.18 -8.63 2.78
C TRP A 175 -16.61 -8.26 2.40
N ALA A 176 -17.02 -6.99 2.58
CA ALA A 176 -18.31 -6.48 2.12
C ALA A 176 -18.46 -6.62 0.59
N ALA A 177 -17.40 -6.42 -0.19
CA ALA A 177 -17.43 -6.63 -1.63
C ALA A 177 -17.63 -8.11 -2.05
N LEU A 178 -17.30 -9.08 -1.20
CA LEU A 178 -17.48 -10.51 -1.47
C LEU A 178 -18.77 -11.08 -0.86
N GLU A 179 -19.11 -10.65 0.36
CA GLU A 179 -20.23 -11.16 1.15
C GLU A 179 -21.51 -10.35 0.92
N GLY A 180 -21.40 -9.18 0.31
CA GLY A 180 -22.45 -8.18 0.17
C GLY A 180 -22.38 -7.16 1.32
N ASP A 181 -22.71 -5.91 1.02
CA ASP A 181 -22.75 -4.80 1.97
C ASP A 181 -24.18 -4.47 2.45
N GLY A 182 -25.19 -5.14 1.87
CA GLY A 182 -26.61 -4.91 2.16
C GLY A 182 -27.22 -3.71 1.44
N ASP A 183 -26.45 -3.02 0.58
CA ASP A 183 -26.88 -1.82 -0.16
C ASP A 183 -26.52 -1.93 -1.65
N LYS A 184 -25.23 -1.83 -1.97
CA LYS A 184 -24.71 -1.66 -3.35
C LYS A 184 -24.12 -2.94 -3.93
N VAL A 185 -23.75 -3.90 -3.10
CA VAL A 185 -23.12 -5.15 -3.50
C VAL A 185 -23.88 -6.32 -2.90
N ILE A 186 -24.19 -7.28 -3.75
CA ILE A 186 -24.86 -8.52 -3.37
C ILE A 186 -23.82 -9.65 -3.37
N ARG A 187 -23.98 -10.60 -2.43
CA ARG A 187 -23.15 -11.81 -2.39
C ARG A 187 -23.14 -12.49 -3.74
N GLY A 188 -21.93 -12.74 -4.25
CA GLY A 188 -21.77 -13.36 -5.55
C GLY A 188 -21.85 -12.40 -6.72
N ASP A 189 -21.89 -11.08 -6.54
CA ASP A 189 -21.62 -10.16 -7.66
C ASP A 189 -20.19 -10.37 -8.18
N VAL A 190 -19.25 -10.65 -7.28
CA VAL A 190 -17.85 -11.01 -7.58
C VAL A 190 -17.51 -12.38 -7.03
N ARG A 191 -16.72 -13.16 -7.79
CA ARG A 191 -16.10 -14.39 -7.31
C ARG A 191 -14.59 -14.38 -7.56
N LEU A 192 -13.83 -14.94 -6.63
CA LEU A 192 -12.38 -15.06 -6.73
C LEU A 192 -12.01 -16.51 -7.01
N LEU A 193 -11.09 -16.71 -7.94
CA LEU A 193 -10.58 -18.03 -8.29
C LEU A 193 -9.49 -18.48 -7.31
N SER A 194 -9.32 -19.77 -7.11
CA SER A 194 -8.11 -20.29 -6.47
C SER A 194 -6.90 -20.11 -7.40
N LEU A 195 -5.84 -19.47 -6.91
CA LEU A 195 -4.58 -19.36 -7.64
C LEU A 195 -4.01 -20.76 -7.94
N SER A 196 -4.07 -21.69 -6.98
CA SER A 196 -3.62 -23.06 -7.22
C SER A 196 -4.43 -23.79 -8.30
N TRP A 197 -5.75 -23.59 -8.34
CA TRP A 197 -6.61 -24.15 -9.40
C TRP A 197 -6.29 -23.55 -10.77
N LEU A 198 -6.13 -22.22 -10.83
CA LEU A 198 -5.80 -21.50 -12.06
C LEU A 198 -4.45 -21.94 -12.64
N MET A 199 -3.46 -22.18 -11.77
CA MET A 199 -2.18 -22.76 -12.16
C MET A 199 -2.31 -24.20 -12.68
N GLY A 200 -3.18 -25.01 -12.08
CA GLY A 200 -3.49 -26.36 -12.56
C GLY A 200 -4.20 -26.38 -13.91
N LEU A 201 -5.08 -25.42 -14.18
CA LEU A 201 -5.72 -25.25 -15.50
C LEU A 201 -4.66 -24.94 -16.57
N ALA A 202 -3.71 -24.05 -16.26
CA ALA A 202 -2.61 -23.73 -17.16
C ALA A 202 -1.70 -24.93 -17.44
N ASP A 203 -1.48 -25.81 -16.46
CA ASP A 203 -0.66 -27.04 -16.64
C ASP A 203 -1.31 -28.04 -17.60
N GLN A 204 -2.63 -28.00 -17.72
CA GLN A 204 -3.39 -28.79 -18.68
C GLN A 204 -3.52 -28.10 -20.04
N ASN A 205 -2.82 -26.97 -20.24
CA ASN A 205 -2.97 -26.09 -21.40
C ASN A 205 -4.44 -25.68 -21.65
N GLY A 206 -5.22 -25.55 -20.57
CA GLY A 206 -6.62 -25.19 -20.63
C GLY A 206 -6.83 -23.70 -20.96
N VAL A 207 -8.03 -23.39 -21.45
CA VAL A 207 -8.52 -22.02 -21.67
C VAL A 207 -9.46 -21.66 -20.53
N LEU A 208 -9.36 -20.43 -20.02
CA LEU A 208 -10.20 -19.97 -18.91
C LEU A 208 -11.67 -19.77 -19.37
N PRO A 209 -12.62 -20.60 -18.92
CA PRO A 209 -14.03 -20.46 -19.31
C PRO A 209 -14.67 -19.22 -18.70
N ARG A 210 -15.91 -18.92 -19.10
CA ARG A 210 -16.68 -17.86 -18.45
C ARG A 210 -16.94 -18.22 -16.99
N ARG A 211 -17.13 -17.21 -16.17
CA ARG A 211 -17.49 -17.38 -14.76
C ARG A 211 -18.61 -18.42 -14.53
N GLN A 212 -19.69 -18.35 -15.29
CA GLN A 212 -20.85 -19.24 -15.12
C GLN A 212 -20.62 -20.69 -15.61
N GLU A 213 -19.50 -20.96 -16.30
CA GLU A 213 -19.12 -22.30 -16.79
C GLU A 213 -18.06 -22.96 -15.91
N LEU A 214 -17.46 -22.20 -15.00
CA LEU A 214 -16.43 -22.67 -14.08
C LEU A 214 -17.05 -23.53 -12.96
N PRO A 215 -16.39 -24.62 -12.57
CA PRO A 215 -16.90 -25.49 -11.52
C PRO A 215 -16.69 -24.84 -10.15
N GLU A 216 -17.48 -25.25 -9.15
CA GLU A 216 -17.50 -24.60 -7.84
C GLU A 216 -16.15 -24.69 -7.10
N GLU A 217 -15.39 -25.76 -7.29
CA GLU A 217 -14.05 -25.95 -6.73
C GLU A 217 -13.01 -24.95 -7.26
N ALA A 218 -13.27 -24.31 -8.40
CA ALA A 218 -12.40 -23.28 -8.95
C ALA A 218 -12.39 -22.02 -8.08
N PHE A 219 -13.42 -21.82 -7.25
CA PHE A 219 -13.63 -20.58 -6.50
C PHE A 219 -13.24 -20.69 -5.03
N LEU A 220 -12.79 -19.56 -4.47
CA LEU A 220 -12.58 -19.36 -3.04
C LEU A 220 -13.64 -18.40 -2.52
N ASP A 221 -14.45 -18.87 -1.57
CA ASP A 221 -15.42 -18.01 -0.87
C ASP A 221 -14.74 -17.16 0.21
N ALA A 222 -15.46 -16.14 0.68
CA ALA A 222 -14.95 -15.23 1.71
C ALA A 222 -14.57 -15.97 3.01
N ALA A 223 -15.33 -17.01 3.40
CA ALA A 223 -15.04 -17.80 4.58
C ALA A 223 -13.70 -18.56 4.46
N ARG A 224 -13.41 -19.15 3.29
CA ARG A 224 -12.13 -19.81 3.02
C ARG A 224 -10.99 -18.80 2.95
N LEU A 225 -11.19 -17.64 2.34
CA LEU A 225 -10.17 -16.58 2.31
C LEU A 225 -9.85 -16.04 3.70
N LYS A 226 -10.84 -15.80 4.57
CA LYS A 226 -10.63 -15.42 5.98
C LYS A 226 -9.86 -16.50 6.77
N ARG A 227 -10.12 -17.79 6.50
CA ARG A 227 -9.33 -18.89 7.08
C ARG A 227 -7.87 -18.88 6.61
N ILE A 228 -7.64 -18.62 5.32
CA ILE A 228 -6.29 -18.48 4.77
C ILE A 228 -5.58 -17.27 5.40
N GLU A 229 -6.26 -16.13 5.52
CA GLU A 229 -5.73 -14.93 6.17
C GLU A 229 -5.32 -15.22 7.63
N ALA A 230 -6.18 -15.92 8.38
CA ALA A 230 -5.91 -16.34 9.75
C ALA A 230 -4.72 -17.31 9.88
N GLY A 231 -4.33 -17.97 8.78
CA GLY A 231 -3.16 -18.85 8.67
C GLY A 231 -1.82 -18.11 8.60
N ALA A 232 -1.81 -16.79 8.44
CA ALA A 232 -0.59 -15.99 8.42
C ALA A 232 0.28 -16.22 9.66
N ARG A 233 1.59 -16.34 9.43
CA ARG A 233 2.56 -16.58 10.50
C ARG A 233 2.58 -15.42 11.50
N ARG A 234 2.89 -15.77 12.74
CA ARG A 234 3.15 -14.80 13.81
C ARG A 234 4.54 -14.21 13.64
N SER A 235 4.63 -12.89 13.73
CA SER A 235 5.88 -12.14 13.71
C SER A 235 5.80 -10.96 14.65
N LEU A 236 6.95 -10.37 14.99
CA LEU A 236 7.00 -9.19 15.84
C LEU A 236 6.46 -7.97 15.07
N ASP A 237 5.55 -7.22 15.69
CA ASP A 237 4.98 -6.01 15.09
C ASP A 237 5.97 -4.84 15.20
N VAL A 238 7.03 -4.88 14.38
CA VAL A 238 8.10 -3.86 14.39
C VAL A 238 7.56 -2.47 14.04
N ARG A 239 6.56 -2.34 13.15
CA ARG A 239 5.94 -1.04 12.79
C ARG A 239 5.19 -0.43 13.97
N ARG A 240 4.50 -1.24 14.78
CA ARG A 240 3.93 -0.74 16.04
C ARG A 240 5.03 -0.32 16.99
N PHE A 241 6.09 -1.13 17.14
CA PHE A 241 7.23 -0.78 17.98
C PHE A 241 7.85 0.56 17.55
N GLU A 242 8.11 0.76 16.26
CA GLU A 242 8.60 2.01 15.68
C GLU A 242 7.64 3.18 15.91
N ARG A 243 6.33 2.98 15.75
CA ARG A 243 5.33 4.04 16.03
C ARG A 243 5.30 4.45 17.50
N VAL A 244 5.32 3.47 18.41
CA VAL A 244 5.34 3.73 19.86
C VAL A 244 6.67 4.41 20.24
N PHE A 245 7.79 3.94 19.69
CA PHE A 245 9.11 4.54 19.88
C PHE A 245 9.16 5.98 19.34
N ALA A 246 8.63 6.23 18.15
CA ALA A 246 8.58 7.56 17.56
C ALA A 246 7.66 8.51 18.34
N ALA A 247 6.52 8.02 18.85
CA ALA A 247 5.64 8.79 19.72
C ALA A 247 6.34 9.14 21.04
N TRP A 248 7.10 8.20 21.63
CA TRP A 248 7.93 8.44 22.80
C TRP A 248 9.03 9.49 22.53
N SER A 249 9.75 9.34 21.42
CA SER A 249 10.82 10.26 21.01
C SER A 249 10.28 11.68 20.78
N LYS A 250 9.08 11.83 20.22
CA LYS A 250 8.43 13.14 20.02
C LYS A 250 7.80 13.71 21.31
N GLY A 251 7.44 12.86 22.28
CA GLY A 251 6.78 13.23 23.53
C GLY A 251 7.71 13.73 24.66
N GLY A 252 8.97 14.04 24.36
CA GLY A 252 9.89 14.66 25.33
C GLY A 252 10.72 13.70 26.19
N GLY A 253 10.89 12.43 25.79
CA GLY A 253 12.02 11.58 26.23
C GLY A 253 12.18 11.32 27.73
N GLY A 254 11.12 11.45 28.53
CA GLY A 254 11.16 11.22 29.98
C GLY A 254 11.28 9.75 30.39
N LEU A 255 11.81 9.51 31.60
CA LEU A 255 12.00 8.18 32.21
C LEU A 255 10.69 7.40 32.40
N SER A 256 9.60 8.06 32.80
CA SER A 256 8.30 7.42 33.00
C SER A 256 7.68 6.92 31.68
N PRO A 257 7.61 7.72 30.59
CA PRO A 257 7.22 7.25 29.27
C PRO A 257 8.14 6.13 28.71
N PHE A 258 9.45 6.16 29.01
CA PHE A 258 10.39 5.12 28.60
C PHE A 258 10.14 3.79 29.32
N LEU A 259 9.89 3.81 30.63
CA LEU A 259 9.52 2.63 31.40
C LEU A 259 8.18 2.06 30.92
N GLY A 260 7.20 2.91 30.59
CA GLY A 260 5.94 2.47 29.97
C GLY A 260 6.12 1.84 28.58
N PHE A 261 7.06 2.37 27.78
CA PHE A 261 7.46 1.79 26.50
C PHE A 261 8.15 0.44 26.66
N MET A 262 9.16 0.33 27.54
CA MET A 262 9.87 -0.92 27.83
C MET A 262 8.95 -1.98 28.45
N ALA A 263 7.93 -1.54 29.20
CA ALA A 263 6.88 -2.41 29.73
C ALA A 263 5.86 -2.84 28.68
N THR A 264 5.86 -2.25 27.47
CA THR A 264 5.00 -2.71 26.38
C THR A 264 5.59 -4.01 25.81
N PRO A 265 4.89 -5.15 25.90
CA PRO A 265 5.41 -6.38 25.33
C PRO A 265 5.71 -6.19 23.85
N LEU A 266 6.80 -6.80 23.37
CA LEU A 266 7.00 -7.08 21.95
C LEU A 266 5.85 -7.97 21.49
N HIS A 267 4.76 -7.34 21.04
CA HIS A 267 3.56 -8.06 20.66
C HIS A 267 3.83 -8.78 19.35
N SER A 268 3.62 -10.09 19.35
CA SER A 268 3.56 -10.84 18.12
C SER A 268 2.15 -10.76 17.53
N ARG A 269 2.05 -10.27 16.29
CA ARG A 269 0.80 -10.22 15.53
C ARG A 269 0.83 -11.31 14.45
N ARG A 270 -0.31 -11.95 14.19
CA ARG A 270 -0.51 -12.68 12.93
C ARG A 270 -0.73 -11.66 11.82
N ASN A 271 -0.24 -11.94 10.62
CA ASN A 271 -0.36 -11.03 9.49
C ASN A 271 0.18 -9.62 9.82
N ALA A 272 1.45 -9.52 10.24
CA ALA A 272 2.04 -8.25 10.66
C ALA A 272 2.04 -7.19 9.54
N ASP A 273 2.09 -7.62 8.29
CA ASP A 273 2.00 -6.73 7.14
C ASP A 273 0.57 -6.25 6.82
N GLY A 274 -0.47 -6.88 7.42
CA GLY A 274 -1.87 -6.54 7.17
C GLY A 274 -2.28 -6.76 5.72
N LEU A 275 -1.94 -7.93 5.16
CA LEU A 275 -2.21 -8.29 3.77
C LEU A 275 -3.45 -9.17 3.65
N LEU A 276 -4.12 -9.13 2.51
CA LEU A 276 -5.18 -10.05 2.16
C LEU A 276 -4.63 -11.16 1.26
N PRO A 277 -5.12 -12.41 1.38
CA PRO A 277 -4.75 -13.51 0.51
C PRO A 277 -5.44 -13.39 -0.86
N ILE A 278 -5.30 -12.23 -1.51
CA ILE A 278 -5.97 -11.88 -2.77
C ILE A 278 -4.94 -11.29 -3.73
N VAL A 279 -5.01 -11.74 -4.98
CA VAL A 279 -4.25 -11.22 -6.11
C VAL A 279 -5.22 -10.70 -7.17
N SER A 280 -5.06 -9.45 -7.61
CA SER A 280 -5.75 -8.92 -8.78
C SER A 280 -4.83 -8.95 -9.99
N ILE A 281 -5.31 -9.45 -11.12
CA ILE A 281 -4.55 -9.53 -12.37
C ILE A 281 -5.01 -8.41 -13.30
N SER A 282 -4.05 -7.63 -13.78
CA SER A 282 -4.25 -6.65 -14.85
C SER A 282 -3.58 -7.17 -16.11
N TYR A 283 -4.33 -7.25 -17.21
CA TYR A 283 -3.88 -7.90 -18.44
C TYR A 283 -4.62 -7.36 -19.67
N CYS A 284 -4.11 -7.70 -20.86
CA CYS A 284 -4.69 -7.20 -22.11
C CYS A 284 -5.73 -8.15 -22.66
N TRP A 285 -6.94 -7.69 -22.97
CA TRP A 285 -7.85 -8.48 -23.81
C TRP A 285 -7.32 -8.59 -25.24
N LEU A 286 -7.02 -9.81 -25.71
CA LEU A 286 -6.52 -10.02 -27.08
C LEU A 286 -7.60 -9.76 -28.13
N GLU A 287 -8.83 -10.17 -27.85
CA GLU A 287 -9.98 -9.99 -28.72
C GLU A 287 -11.13 -9.31 -27.98
N ALA A 288 -12.07 -8.70 -28.71
CA ALA A 288 -13.22 -8.03 -28.09
C ALA A 288 -14.20 -9.02 -27.42
N ALA A 289 -14.31 -10.23 -27.96
CA ALA A 289 -15.25 -11.24 -27.48
C ALA A 289 -14.75 -12.02 -26.26
N HIS A 290 -13.43 -12.24 -26.20
CA HIS A 290 -12.80 -13.10 -25.21
C HIS A 290 -11.35 -12.63 -25.00
N PRO A 291 -10.86 -12.56 -23.76
CA PRO A 291 -9.55 -12.00 -23.50
C PRO A 291 -8.38 -12.89 -23.99
N ASP A 292 -8.55 -14.21 -23.97
CA ASP A 292 -7.49 -15.18 -24.28
C ASP A 292 -8.05 -16.50 -24.85
N ARG A 293 -8.55 -16.50 -26.11
CA ARG A 293 -9.28 -17.65 -26.69
C ARG A 293 -8.46 -18.94 -26.74
N GLU A 294 -7.14 -18.80 -26.85
CA GLU A 294 -6.20 -19.91 -27.01
C GLU A 294 -5.49 -20.28 -25.69
N GLY A 295 -5.76 -19.56 -24.59
CA GLY A 295 -5.13 -19.81 -23.29
C GLY A 295 -3.65 -19.39 -23.23
N ARG A 296 -3.15 -18.64 -24.22
CA ARG A 296 -1.74 -18.23 -24.32
C ARG A 296 -1.35 -17.23 -23.24
N GLN A 297 -2.23 -16.30 -22.89
CA GLN A 297 -1.97 -15.39 -21.77
C GLN A 297 -2.00 -16.09 -20.43
N LEU A 298 -2.95 -17.00 -20.21
CA LEU A 298 -3.00 -17.79 -18.99
C LEU A 298 -1.71 -18.61 -18.80
N GLN A 299 -1.24 -19.26 -19.87
CA GLN A 299 0.03 -19.98 -19.88
C GLN A 299 1.22 -19.05 -19.56
N LEU A 300 1.29 -17.89 -20.20
CA LEU A 300 2.34 -16.90 -19.93
C LEU A 300 2.31 -16.41 -18.48
N LEU A 301 1.13 -16.04 -17.97
CA LEU A 301 0.93 -15.57 -16.60
C LEU A 301 1.43 -16.62 -15.60
N CYS A 302 0.94 -17.85 -15.69
CA CYS A 302 1.30 -18.91 -14.75
C CYS A 302 2.79 -19.27 -14.83
N ARG A 303 3.39 -19.28 -16.03
CA ARG A 303 4.82 -19.47 -16.24
C ARG A 303 5.63 -18.39 -15.51
N LYS A 304 5.26 -17.12 -15.69
CA LYS A 304 5.95 -16.01 -15.03
C LYS A 304 5.74 -16.02 -13.51
N LEU A 305 4.53 -16.28 -13.03
CA LEU A 305 4.25 -16.38 -11.61
C LEU A 305 5.10 -17.45 -10.91
N ARG A 306 5.49 -18.53 -11.62
CA ARG A 306 6.41 -19.56 -11.13
C ARG A 306 7.88 -19.11 -11.12
N SER A 307 8.31 -18.34 -12.12
CA SER A 307 9.71 -17.90 -12.20
C SER A 307 10.07 -16.83 -11.15
N LEU A 308 9.09 -16.11 -10.61
CA LEU A 308 9.30 -15.08 -9.60
C LEU A 308 10.02 -15.62 -8.34
N TYR A 309 10.71 -14.72 -7.64
CA TYR A 309 11.32 -14.93 -6.32
C TYR A 309 12.35 -16.06 -6.27
N GLY A 310 13.15 -16.19 -7.34
CA GLY A 310 14.21 -17.20 -7.47
C GLY A 310 13.67 -18.59 -7.79
N GLY A 311 12.61 -18.67 -8.60
CA GLY A 311 11.98 -19.93 -9.01
C GLY A 311 11.07 -20.59 -7.97
N ARG A 312 10.93 -19.99 -6.78
CA ARG A 312 9.94 -20.43 -5.76
C ARG A 312 8.50 -20.08 -6.17
N GLY A 313 8.34 -19.07 -7.01
CA GLY A 313 7.06 -18.55 -7.47
C GLY A 313 6.31 -17.73 -6.43
N LEU A 314 5.33 -16.96 -6.90
CA LEU A 314 4.48 -16.11 -6.04
C LEU A 314 3.73 -16.95 -4.99
N LEU A 315 3.10 -18.06 -5.41
CA LEU A 315 2.36 -18.94 -4.51
C LEU A 315 3.28 -19.56 -3.43
N GLY A 316 4.53 -19.88 -3.79
CA GLY A 316 5.53 -20.35 -2.82
C GLY A 316 5.85 -19.30 -1.76
N ALA A 317 6.08 -18.05 -2.18
CA ALA A 317 6.32 -16.93 -1.26
C ALA A 317 5.11 -16.65 -0.35
N CYS A 318 3.89 -16.74 -0.87
CA CYS A 318 2.66 -16.60 -0.08
C CYS A 318 2.51 -17.72 0.96
N ARG A 319 2.82 -18.97 0.59
CA ARG A 319 2.82 -20.13 1.51
C ARG A 319 3.85 -19.99 2.63
N GLU A 320 5.03 -19.45 2.35
CA GLU A 320 6.02 -19.15 3.38
C GLU A 320 5.51 -18.10 4.39
N TYR A 321 4.69 -17.15 3.95
CA TYR A 321 4.04 -16.18 4.84
C TYR A 321 2.89 -16.78 5.64
N GLY A 322 2.32 -17.90 5.20
CA GLY A 322 1.22 -18.62 5.84
C GLY A 322 -0.09 -18.60 5.05
N PHE A 323 -0.12 -17.99 3.87
CA PHE A 323 -1.26 -18.09 2.96
C PHE A 323 -1.15 -19.38 2.15
N SER A 324 -1.96 -20.37 2.48
CA SER A 324 -1.95 -21.68 1.82
C SER A 324 -2.32 -21.61 0.33
N ASP A 325 -3.15 -20.62 -0.03
CA ASP A 325 -3.59 -20.30 -1.38
C ASP A 325 -3.94 -18.80 -1.49
N MET A 326 -4.26 -18.30 -2.68
CA MET A 326 -4.67 -16.91 -2.92
C MET A 326 -5.94 -16.86 -3.78
N GLY A 327 -6.85 -15.93 -3.47
CA GLY A 327 -8.00 -15.59 -4.32
C GLY A 327 -7.57 -14.71 -5.50
N VAL A 328 -7.87 -15.10 -6.72
CA VAL A 328 -7.50 -14.37 -7.94
C VAL A 328 -8.72 -13.61 -8.47
N PHE A 329 -8.60 -12.29 -8.56
CA PHE A 329 -9.52 -11.44 -9.29
C PHE A 329 -9.04 -11.30 -10.74
N LEU A 330 -9.91 -11.68 -11.67
CA LEU A 330 -9.75 -11.58 -13.11
C LEU A 330 -11.11 -11.13 -13.65
N ASP A 331 -11.21 -9.94 -14.25
CA ASP A 331 -12.47 -9.36 -14.74
C ASP A 331 -13.34 -10.36 -15.54
N TRP A 332 -12.73 -11.19 -16.39
CA TRP A 332 -13.37 -12.25 -17.18
C TRP A 332 -14.04 -13.34 -16.35
N SER A 333 -13.36 -13.88 -15.35
CA SER A 333 -13.85 -15.02 -14.55
C SER A 333 -14.45 -14.62 -13.21
N SER A 334 -14.27 -13.37 -12.79
CA SER A 334 -14.79 -12.82 -11.55
C SER A 334 -16.17 -12.18 -11.73
N GLY A 335 -16.49 -11.65 -12.92
CA GLY A 335 -17.80 -11.13 -13.30
C GLY A 335 -18.57 -12.01 -14.28
N TYR A 336 -19.87 -11.79 -14.43
CA TYR A 336 -20.67 -12.49 -15.44
C TYR A 336 -20.42 -11.96 -16.86
N GLN A 337 -20.13 -12.88 -17.79
CA GLN A 337 -19.73 -12.54 -19.17
C GLN A 337 -20.75 -13.01 -20.20
N LYS A 338 -20.79 -12.32 -21.34
CA LYS A 338 -21.55 -12.74 -22.52
C LYS A 338 -20.85 -13.91 -23.22
N ASP A 339 -21.58 -14.63 -24.07
CA ASP A 339 -21.07 -15.80 -24.78
C ASP A 339 -20.19 -15.42 -25.99
N PRO A 340 -18.88 -15.70 -25.95
CA PRO A 340 -17.98 -15.38 -27.05
C PRO A 340 -18.27 -16.18 -28.32
N ALA A 341 -18.99 -17.31 -28.27
CA ALA A 341 -19.36 -18.08 -29.46
C ALA A 341 -20.47 -17.41 -30.28
N LEU A 342 -21.27 -16.55 -29.64
CA LEU A 342 -22.31 -15.75 -30.29
C LEU A 342 -21.76 -14.44 -30.88
N TRP A 343 -20.50 -14.09 -30.62
CA TRP A 343 -19.85 -12.93 -31.21
C TRP A 343 -19.69 -13.10 -32.72
N ARG A 344 -19.87 -11.99 -33.46
CA ARG A 344 -19.69 -11.93 -34.92
C ARG A 344 -18.69 -10.84 -35.28
N GLY A 345 -17.92 -11.05 -36.35
CA GLY A 345 -16.85 -10.13 -36.74
C GLY A 345 -17.31 -8.68 -36.94
N TRP A 346 -18.53 -8.47 -37.45
CA TRP A 346 -19.10 -7.14 -37.63
C TRP A 346 -19.35 -6.40 -36.31
N MET A 347 -19.52 -7.10 -35.18
CA MET A 347 -19.72 -6.48 -33.86
C MET A 347 -18.47 -5.77 -33.34
N ALA A 348 -17.30 -6.02 -33.94
CA ALA A 348 -16.08 -5.27 -33.64
C ALA A 348 -16.12 -3.83 -34.18
N ASP A 349 -16.96 -3.54 -35.17
CA ASP A 349 -17.21 -2.18 -35.65
C ASP A 349 -18.19 -1.49 -34.69
N GLN A 350 -17.68 -0.60 -33.85
CA GLN A 350 -18.48 0.14 -32.88
C GLN A 350 -19.54 1.04 -33.54
N ALA A 351 -19.23 1.65 -34.68
CA ALA A 351 -20.17 2.54 -35.35
C ALA A 351 -21.36 1.76 -35.88
N LEU A 352 -21.11 0.54 -36.39
CA LEU A 352 -22.15 -0.38 -36.80
C LEU A 352 -22.91 -0.95 -35.58
N TYR A 353 -22.19 -1.38 -34.55
CA TYR A 353 -22.77 -1.99 -33.35
C TYR A 353 -23.64 -1.01 -32.54
N ALA A 354 -23.34 0.30 -32.59
CA ALA A 354 -24.14 1.35 -31.93
C ALA A 354 -25.44 1.72 -32.67
N LYS A 355 -25.66 1.23 -33.90
CA LYS A 355 -26.89 1.53 -34.65
C LYS A 355 -28.13 0.95 -33.97
N SER A 356 -29.28 1.59 -34.16
CA SER A 356 -30.57 1.05 -33.72
C SER A 356 -30.89 -0.26 -34.45
N ASP A 357 -31.70 -1.13 -33.84
CA ASP A 357 -32.10 -2.41 -34.43
C ASP A 357 -32.68 -2.26 -35.84
N GLY A 358 -33.43 -1.18 -36.11
CA GLY A 358 -34.02 -0.91 -37.42
C GLY A 358 -33.04 -0.42 -38.49
N ALA A 359 -31.83 -0.03 -38.11
CA ALA A 359 -30.76 0.41 -39.02
C ALA A 359 -29.72 -0.68 -39.31
N LEU A 360 -29.88 -1.86 -38.69
CA LEU A 360 -29.11 -3.07 -38.95
C LEU A 360 -29.86 -3.98 -39.92
N SER A 361 -29.16 -4.88 -40.60
CA SER A 361 -29.84 -5.97 -41.29
C SER A 361 -30.56 -6.87 -40.28
N GLU A 362 -31.61 -7.58 -40.71
CA GLU A 362 -32.36 -8.48 -39.84
C GLU A 362 -31.44 -9.52 -39.16
N GLN A 363 -30.49 -10.08 -39.91
CA GLN A 363 -29.49 -11.01 -39.37
C GLN A 363 -28.58 -10.35 -38.33
N GLN A 364 -28.09 -9.14 -38.59
CA GLN A 364 -27.25 -8.41 -37.64
C GLN A 364 -28.01 -8.08 -36.34
N ALA A 365 -29.26 -7.65 -36.46
CA ALA A 365 -30.12 -7.42 -35.29
C ALA A 365 -30.35 -8.72 -34.50
N ALA A 366 -30.62 -9.84 -35.18
CA ALA A 366 -30.79 -11.15 -34.55
C ALA A 366 -29.51 -11.65 -33.85
N ASP A 367 -28.36 -11.55 -34.52
CA ASP A 367 -27.05 -11.91 -33.96
C ASP A 367 -26.76 -11.10 -32.69
N ARG A 368 -27.00 -9.78 -32.73
CA ARG A 368 -26.81 -8.89 -31.57
C ARG A 368 -27.73 -9.27 -30.43
N ARG A 369 -29.02 -9.49 -30.69
CA ARG A 369 -29.98 -9.89 -29.66
C ARG A 369 -29.59 -11.22 -29.01
N ALA A 370 -29.13 -12.20 -29.80
CA ALA A 370 -28.64 -13.47 -29.28
C ALA A 370 -27.41 -13.28 -28.38
N TYR A 371 -26.46 -12.45 -28.81
CA TYR A 371 -25.27 -12.13 -28.00
C TYR A 371 -25.62 -11.38 -26.71
N GLU A 372 -26.52 -10.40 -26.74
CA GLU A 372 -26.99 -9.69 -25.55
C GLU A 372 -27.74 -10.62 -24.58
N ALA A 373 -28.61 -11.49 -25.11
CA ALA A 373 -29.42 -12.43 -24.32
C ALA A 373 -28.60 -13.58 -23.72
N SER A 374 -27.34 -13.76 -24.13
CA SER A 374 -26.43 -14.77 -23.59
C SER A 374 -26.05 -14.57 -22.12
N ARG A 375 -26.34 -13.38 -21.58
CA ARG A 375 -26.25 -13.04 -20.17
C ARG A 375 -27.66 -12.69 -19.68
N THR A 376 -28.14 -13.37 -18.65
CA THR A 376 -29.49 -13.10 -18.11
C THR A 376 -29.59 -11.69 -17.53
N ALA A 377 -30.80 -11.19 -17.31
CA ALA A 377 -31.01 -9.87 -16.72
C ALA A 377 -30.38 -9.76 -15.32
N GLU A 378 -30.47 -10.82 -14.52
CA GLU A 378 -29.88 -10.91 -13.18
C GLU A 378 -28.35 -10.90 -13.24
N GLN A 379 -27.78 -11.65 -14.18
CA GLN A 379 -26.33 -11.68 -14.41
C GLN A 379 -25.80 -10.33 -14.90
N LYS A 380 -26.56 -9.66 -15.78
CA LYS A 380 -26.24 -8.30 -16.22
C LYS A 380 -26.26 -7.33 -15.04
N ALA A 381 -27.30 -7.36 -14.21
CA ALA A 381 -27.39 -6.50 -13.03
C ALA A 381 -26.23 -6.75 -12.05
N ALA A 382 -25.84 -8.00 -11.83
CA ALA A 382 -24.68 -8.36 -11.01
C ALA A 382 -23.37 -7.84 -11.58
N PHE A 383 -23.16 -7.96 -12.90
CA PHE A 383 -22.00 -7.40 -13.57
C PHE A 383 -21.94 -5.87 -13.47
N ASP A 384 -23.07 -5.18 -13.67
CA ASP A 384 -23.15 -3.72 -13.60
C ASP A 384 -22.85 -3.22 -12.17
N ARG A 385 -23.33 -3.94 -11.13
CA ARG A 385 -22.98 -3.67 -9.72
C ARG A 385 -21.50 -3.90 -9.45
N MET A 386 -20.93 -5.02 -9.89
CA MET A 386 -19.49 -5.28 -9.75
C MET A 386 -18.67 -4.13 -10.36
N LEU A 387 -18.98 -3.76 -11.60
CA LEU A 387 -18.23 -2.75 -12.35
C LEU A 387 -18.29 -1.37 -11.68
N SER A 388 -19.49 -0.98 -11.22
CA SER A 388 -19.71 0.35 -10.63
C SER A 388 -19.26 0.47 -9.17
N ASN A 389 -19.36 -0.63 -8.41
CA ASN A 389 -19.23 -0.58 -6.95
C ASN A 389 -18.01 -1.31 -6.40
N THR A 390 -17.27 -2.09 -7.19
CA THR A 390 -16.12 -2.87 -6.66
C THR A 390 -14.87 -2.84 -7.53
N MET A 391 -14.97 -2.48 -8.81
CA MET A 391 -13.84 -2.55 -9.76
C MET A 391 -12.60 -1.79 -9.28
N ASP A 392 -12.80 -0.58 -8.76
CA ASP A 392 -11.76 0.25 -8.17
C ASP A 392 -11.04 -0.41 -6.99
N LEU A 393 -11.80 -1.08 -6.13
CA LEU A 393 -11.32 -1.69 -4.89
C LEU A 393 -10.27 -2.76 -5.15
N TRP A 394 -10.50 -3.65 -6.12
CA TRP A 394 -9.61 -4.78 -6.42
C TRP A 394 -8.21 -4.35 -6.83
N TYR A 395 -8.09 -3.19 -7.49
CA TYR A 395 -6.80 -2.65 -7.90
C TYR A 395 -6.24 -1.65 -6.90
N ALA A 396 -7.04 -0.81 -6.26
CA ALA A 396 -6.55 0.26 -5.40
C ALA A 396 -6.27 -0.16 -3.94
N HIS A 397 -6.95 -1.19 -3.41
CA HIS A 397 -6.85 -1.56 -2.00
C HIS A 397 -5.39 -1.83 -1.57
N SER A 398 -5.00 -1.32 -0.40
CA SER A 398 -3.60 -1.35 0.07
C SER A 398 -3.12 -2.74 0.48
N ALA A 399 -4.03 -3.64 0.84
CA ALA A 399 -3.72 -5.00 1.29
C ALA A 399 -3.81 -6.08 0.17
N ILE A 400 -4.27 -5.73 -1.03
CA ILE A 400 -4.38 -6.67 -2.16
C ILE A 400 -3.06 -6.67 -2.95
N THR A 401 -2.62 -7.82 -3.45
CA THR A 401 -1.47 -7.86 -4.38
C THR A 401 -1.97 -7.67 -5.81
N VAL A 402 -1.33 -6.82 -6.61
CA VAL A 402 -1.67 -6.61 -8.02
C VAL A 402 -0.55 -7.13 -8.90
N VAL A 403 -0.89 -7.97 -9.87
CA VAL A 403 0.03 -8.48 -10.88
C VAL A 403 -0.32 -7.85 -12.23
N LEU A 404 0.66 -7.22 -12.86
CA LEU A 404 0.56 -6.57 -14.16
C LEU A 404 1.19 -7.50 -15.21
N LEU A 405 0.37 -8.08 -16.08
CA LEU A 405 0.82 -8.85 -17.24
C LEU A 405 1.05 -7.90 -18.42
N THR A 406 2.20 -7.23 -18.40
CA THR A 406 2.54 -6.20 -19.40
C THR A 406 3.15 -6.78 -20.67
N GLN A 407 3.77 -7.96 -20.57
CA GLN A 407 4.26 -8.75 -21.70
C GLN A 407 3.10 -9.44 -22.41
N LEU A 408 3.07 -9.32 -23.74
CA LEU A 408 2.17 -10.08 -24.61
C LEU A 408 2.71 -11.51 -24.85
N PRO A 409 1.83 -12.50 -25.12
CA PRO A 409 2.27 -13.84 -25.48
C PRO A 409 3.03 -13.84 -26.82
N ASP A 410 3.94 -14.80 -26.99
CA ASP A 410 4.75 -14.94 -28.20
C ASP A 410 3.88 -15.25 -29.43
N GLU A 411 2.83 -16.04 -29.22
CA GLU A 411 1.81 -16.35 -30.22
C GLU A 411 0.58 -15.47 -29.98
N LEU A 412 0.23 -14.65 -30.98
CA LEU A 412 -0.89 -13.73 -30.95
C LEU A 412 -1.97 -14.16 -31.96
N PRO A 413 -3.26 -13.90 -31.68
CA PRO A 413 -4.34 -14.22 -32.61
C PRO A 413 -4.14 -13.59 -33.99
N ALA A 414 -4.63 -14.26 -35.02
CA ALA A 414 -4.55 -13.78 -36.40
C ALA A 414 -5.19 -12.39 -36.53
N GLY A 415 -4.45 -11.43 -37.10
CA GLY A 415 -4.92 -10.05 -37.27
C GLY A 415 -4.81 -9.17 -36.02
N PHE A 416 -4.17 -9.64 -34.95
CA PHE A 416 -3.89 -8.82 -33.78
C PHE A 416 -2.89 -7.69 -34.11
N ASP A 417 -3.28 -6.45 -33.81
CA ASP A 417 -2.41 -5.29 -33.93
C ASP A 417 -1.38 -5.27 -32.78
N GLN A 418 -0.14 -5.63 -33.08
CA GLN A 418 0.97 -5.69 -32.12
C GLN A 418 1.30 -4.32 -31.48
N SER A 419 0.87 -3.21 -32.08
CA SER A 419 1.03 -1.89 -31.45
C SER A 419 0.12 -1.71 -30.23
N ARG A 420 -0.91 -2.56 -30.05
CA ARG A 420 -1.84 -2.54 -28.91
C ARG A 420 -1.25 -3.21 -27.67
N THR A 421 -0.14 -2.66 -27.19
CA THR A 421 0.54 -3.09 -25.96
C THR A 421 -0.23 -2.68 -24.71
N TYR A 422 0.19 -3.19 -23.55
CA TYR A 422 -0.41 -2.89 -22.26
C TYR A 422 -0.53 -1.39 -21.97
N ASP A 423 0.49 -0.60 -22.27
CA ASP A 423 0.53 0.84 -21.97
C ASP A 423 -0.34 1.70 -22.91
N THR A 424 -0.80 1.13 -24.02
CA THR A 424 -1.65 1.85 -24.99
C THR A 424 -3.14 1.72 -24.70
N ARG A 425 -3.53 1.00 -23.65
CA ARG A 425 -4.93 0.67 -23.33
C ARG A 425 -5.41 1.43 -22.10
N GLY A 426 -6.66 1.90 -22.15
CA GLY A 426 -7.22 2.76 -21.10
C GLY A 426 -7.45 2.03 -19.76
N TRP A 427 -8.06 0.84 -19.79
CA TRP A 427 -8.36 0.06 -18.58
C TRP A 427 -7.09 -0.41 -17.86
N THR A 428 -6.11 -0.96 -18.58
CA THR A 428 -4.81 -1.34 -18.00
C THR A 428 -4.06 -0.14 -17.40
N THR A 429 -4.17 1.03 -18.03
CA THR A 429 -3.61 2.28 -17.47
C THR A 429 -4.27 2.64 -16.15
N PHE A 430 -5.60 2.53 -16.06
CA PHE A 430 -6.35 2.73 -14.81
C PHE A 430 -5.96 1.74 -13.71
N GLU A 431 -5.88 0.46 -14.06
CA GLU A 431 -5.55 -0.62 -13.12
C GLU A 431 -4.16 -0.43 -12.54
N ARG A 432 -3.15 -0.17 -13.39
CA ARG A 432 -1.79 0.12 -12.96
C ARG A 432 -1.73 1.37 -12.09
N CYS A 433 -2.31 2.49 -12.54
CA CYS A 433 -2.27 3.74 -11.80
C CYS A 433 -2.98 3.63 -10.44
N SER A 434 -4.06 2.84 -10.35
CA SER A 434 -4.79 2.58 -9.10
C SER A 434 -3.98 1.70 -8.15
N ALA A 435 -3.34 0.66 -8.67
CA ALA A 435 -2.45 -0.20 -7.90
C ALA A 435 -1.30 0.58 -7.26
N GLU A 436 -0.78 1.58 -7.97
CA GLU A 436 0.33 2.40 -7.52
C GLU A 436 -0.04 3.49 -6.50
N LEU A 437 -1.31 3.64 -6.07
CA LEU A 437 -1.73 4.68 -5.12
C LEU A 437 -1.38 4.35 -3.66
N ALA A 438 -1.96 3.28 -3.09
CA ALA A 438 -2.00 3.06 -1.64
C ALA A 438 -1.02 2.00 -1.10
N LYS A 439 -0.40 1.22 -1.97
CA LYS A 439 0.34 0.00 -1.57
C LYS A 439 1.69 0.33 -0.94
N SER A 440 1.97 -0.31 0.20
CA SER A 440 3.25 -0.18 0.90
C SER A 440 4.37 -0.93 0.18
N HIS A 441 5.55 -0.32 0.13
CA HIS A 441 6.76 -0.91 -0.45
C HIS A 441 7.64 -1.63 0.58
N GLN A 442 7.55 -1.24 1.84
CA GLN A 442 8.36 -1.79 2.93
C GLN A 442 7.54 -2.78 3.75
N LEU A 443 7.40 -4.00 3.25
CA LEU A 443 6.82 -5.09 4.03
C LEU A 443 7.85 -5.62 5.04
N GLN A 444 7.36 -6.04 6.20
CA GLN A 444 8.14 -6.53 7.32
C GLN A 444 8.51 -8.01 7.16
N VAL A 445 7.57 -8.82 6.67
CA VAL A 445 7.68 -10.29 6.66
C VAL A 445 7.41 -10.87 5.29
N ALA A 446 6.42 -10.34 4.57
CA ALA A 446 6.12 -10.79 3.22
C ALA A 446 7.33 -10.55 2.29
N LYS A 447 7.73 -11.62 1.60
CA LYS A 447 8.89 -11.62 0.68
C LYS A 447 8.51 -11.31 -0.78
N TRP A 448 7.28 -10.87 -1.03
CA TRP A 448 6.78 -10.47 -2.35
C TRP A 448 6.38 -9.00 -2.35
N LYS A 449 6.28 -8.42 -3.55
CA LYS A 449 5.83 -7.03 -3.73
C LYS A 449 4.32 -6.97 -3.92
N LEU A 450 3.69 -5.87 -3.50
CA LEU A 450 2.25 -5.69 -3.68
C LEU A 450 1.87 -5.23 -5.10
N VAL A 451 2.81 -4.71 -5.88
CA VAL A 451 2.65 -4.44 -7.31
C VAL A 451 3.78 -5.18 -8.03
N ILE A 452 3.41 -6.17 -8.84
CA ILE A 452 4.34 -7.08 -9.52
C ILE A 452 4.15 -6.90 -11.01
N ASP A 453 5.15 -6.43 -11.73
CA ASP A 453 5.18 -6.53 -13.19
C ASP A 453 5.90 -7.83 -13.57
N VAL A 454 5.20 -8.73 -14.25
CA VAL A 454 5.76 -10.04 -14.61
C VAL A 454 6.66 -10.00 -15.86
N ALA A 455 6.70 -8.88 -16.58
CA ALA A 455 7.68 -8.72 -17.66
C ALA A 455 9.10 -8.53 -17.12
N ASP A 456 9.25 -7.98 -15.91
CA ASP A 456 10.54 -7.84 -15.24
C ASP A 456 10.90 -9.15 -14.52
N GLU A 457 12.07 -9.74 -14.81
CA GLU A 457 12.51 -11.01 -14.22
C GLU A 457 12.61 -10.97 -12.68
N GLY A 458 12.80 -9.78 -12.09
CA GLY A 458 12.80 -9.56 -10.64
C GLY A 458 11.42 -9.23 -10.06
N GLY A 459 10.37 -9.21 -10.87
CA GLY A 459 9.05 -8.72 -10.49
C GLY A 459 9.05 -7.22 -10.13
N CYS A 460 10.05 -6.46 -10.58
CA CYS A 460 10.16 -5.03 -10.34
C CYS A 460 9.29 -4.25 -11.33
N SER A 461 8.15 -3.71 -10.88
CA SER A 461 7.68 -2.47 -11.49
C SER A 461 8.56 -1.34 -10.97
N GLN A 462 9.20 -0.56 -11.85
CA GLN A 462 9.74 0.75 -11.47
C GLN A 462 8.55 1.64 -11.11
N ARG A 463 8.16 1.63 -9.82
CA ARG A 463 6.96 2.31 -9.36
C ARG A 463 7.03 3.79 -9.70
N ARG A 464 6.06 4.24 -10.50
CA ARG A 464 5.89 5.65 -10.84
C ARG A 464 5.36 6.41 -9.65
N LEU A 465 5.58 7.73 -9.63
CA LEU A 465 4.93 8.60 -8.64
C LEU A 465 3.40 8.43 -8.75
N PRO A 466 2.66 8.47 -7.62
CA PRO A 466 1.21 8.43 -7.65
C PRO A 466 0.65 9.41 -8.69
N THR A 467 -0.16 8.89 -9.61
CA THR A 467 -0.65 9.68 -10.74
C THR A 467 -1.79 10.57 -10.27
N THR A 468 -1.72 11.87 -10.57
CA THR A 468 -2.83 12.79 -10.27
C THR A 468 -3.96 12.60 -11.28
N PRO A 469 -5.22 12.96 -10.96
CA PRO A 469 -6.32 12.88 -11.92
C PRO A 469 -6.05 13.67 -13.22
N ALA A 470 -5.38 14.82 -13.13
CA ALA A 470 -4.98 15.61 -14.30
C ALA A 470 -3.96 14.86 -15.18
N ARG A 471 -2.97 14.19 -14.56
CA ARG A 471 -2.01 13.37 -15.30
C ARG A 471 -2.68 12.13 -15.91
N MET A 472 -3.63 11.53 -15.20
CA MET A 472 -4.42 10.40 -15.72
C MET A 472 -5.18 10.80 -16.98
N ALA A 473 -5.82 11.98 -17.00
CA ALA A 473 -6.50 12.49 -18.19
C ALA A 473 -5.55 12.61 -19.41
N GLN A 474 -4.31 13.07 -19.19
CA GLN A 474 -3.29 13.13 -20.24
C GLN A 474 -2.88 11.75 -20.74
N LEU A 475 -2.74 10.77 -19.85
CA LEU A 475 -2.41 9.39 -20.23
C LEU A 475 -3.55 8.77 -21.05
N LEU A 476 -4.79 8.93 -20.59
CA LEU A 476 -5.97 8.38 -21.26
C LEU A 476 -6.20 9.00 -22.65
N ALA A 477 -5.81 10.26 -22.88
CA ALA A 477 -5.91 10.90 -24.18
C ALA A 477 -5.06 10.19 -25.27
N GLY A 478 -3.97 9.53 -24.87
CA GLY A 478 -3.14 8.70 -25.76
C GLY A 478 -3.56 7.24 -25.83
N CYS A 479 -4.51 6.80 -25.00
CA CYS A 479 -4.94 5.41 -24.92
C CYS A 479 -6.07 5.08 -25.90
N ARG A 480 -6.07 3.83 -26.37
CA ARG A 480 -7.17 3.25 -27.15
C ARG A 480 -8.14 2.55 -26.20
N PHE A 481 -9.44 2.78 -26.41
CA PHE A 481 -10.51 2.11 -25.69
C PHE A 481 -11.29 1.17 -26.61
N THR A 482 -11.72 0.03 -26.06
CA THR A 482 -12.62 -0.92 -26.73
C THR A 482 -14.06 -0.40 -26.82
N ASN A 483 -14.40 0.66 -26.09
CA ASN A 483 -15.63 1.44 -26.21
C ASN A 483 -15.30 2.90 -25.89
N GLY A 484 -15.60 3.85 -26.78
CA GLY A 484 -15.28 5.27 -26.59
C GLY A 484 -15.92 5.91 -25.34
N ALA A 485 -17.06 5.37 -24.89
CA ALA A 485 -17.75 5.80 -23.67
C ALA A 485 -16.97 5.48 -22.38
N ASP A 486 -16.01 4.55 -22.44
CA ASP A 486 -15.26 4.10 -21.27
C ASP A 486 -14.26 5.15 -20.78
N SER A 487 -13.77 6.07 -21.63
CA SER A 487 -12.72 7.01 -21.24
C SER A 487 -13.15 7.97 -20.14
N SER A 488 -14.34 8.57 -20.27
CA SER A 488 -14.90 9.46 -19.26
C SER A 488 -15.24 8.71 -17.98
N LEU A 489 -15.79 7.50 -18.09
CA LEU A 489 -16.13 6.65 -16.96
C LEU A 489 -14.88 6.28 -16.16
N VAL A 490 -13.83 5.82 -16.84
CA VAL A 490 -12.55 5.44 -16.23
C VAL A 490 -11.88 6.63 -15.55
N LEU A 491 -11.93 7.81 -16.15
CA LEU A 491 -11.38 9.03 -15.54
C LEU A 491 -12.15 9.42 -14.27
N GLN A 492 -13.49 9.38 -14.30
CA GLN A 492 -14.32 9.66 -13.12
C GLN A 492 -14.06 8.67 -12.00
N LEU A 493 -13.97 7.38 -12.33
CA LEU A 493 -13.65 6.32 -11.37
C LEU A 493 -12.28 6.56 -10.75
N TYR A 494 -11.25 6.84 -11.56
CA TYR A 494 -9.91 7.13 -11.07
C TYR A 494 -9.86 8.36 -10.19
N ALA A 495 -10.53 9.45 -10.59
CA ALA A 495 -10.54 10.69 -9.81
C ALA A 495 -11.14 10.46 -8.42
N LYS A 496 -12.25 9.71 -8.34
CA LYS A 496 -12.87 9.30 -7.08
C LYS A 496 -11.91 8.47 -6.23
N THR A 497 -11.28 7.45 -6.81
CA THR A 497 -10.33 6.58 -6.10
C THR A 497 -9.10 7.34 -5.61
N ALA A 498 -8.50 8.19 -6.44
CA ALA A 498 -7.33 8.98 -6.10
C ALA A 498 -7.64 9.99 -4.97
N ALA A 499 -8.78 10.68 -5.04
CA ALA A 499 -9.22 11.60 -3.99
C ALA A 499 -9.44 10.89 -2.65
N ALA A 500 -10.05 9.70 -2.67
CA ALA A 500 -10.26 8.91 -1.47
C ALA A 500 -8.95 8.39 -0.85
N VAL A 501 -7.99 7.94 -1.66
CA VAL A 501 -6.73 7.36 -1.18
C VAL A 501 -5.73 8.41 -0.72
N LEU A 502 -5.56 9.48 -1.51
CA LEU A 502 -4.57 10.53 -1.29
C LEU A 502 -5.11 11.67 -0.40
N GLY A 503 -6.43 11.77 -0.23
CA GLY A 503 -7.11 12.94 0.32
C GLY A 503 -7.44 13.97 -0.76
N THR A 504 -8.24 14.98 -0.43
CA THR A 504 -8.42 16.15 -1.32
C THR A 504 -7.07 16.86 -1.44
N VAL A 505 -6.46 16.77 -2.62
CA VAL A 505 -5.22 17.46 -2.99
C VAL A 505 -5.53 18.89 -3.38
#